data_AF-A0A381FP19-F1
#
_entry.id   AF-A0A381FP19-F1
#
_cell.length_a   1.000
_cell.length_b   1.000
_cell.length_c   1.000
_cell.angle_alpha   90.00
_cell.angle_beta   90.00
_cell.angle_gamma   90.00
#
_symmetry.space_group_name_H-M   'P 1'
#
loop_
_entity.id
_entity.type
_entity.pdbx_description
1 polymer ?
#
loop_
_entity_poly.entity_id
_entity_poly.type
_entity_poly.pdbx_seq_one_letter_code
_entity_poly.pdbx_strand_id
1 'polypeptide(L)'
;MKTLIYFFLPFIAISIQGQIGINTQTPEATLEIVGKPNDTNHYDGIIPPRITGNQLALKTYSPTKKGAVVYVTSPATNLSGQVIHITKSGLYYFDGDLWKSFIQEDPLNTVALKGNTSTVELIVKNSLHLNFDEKENYILGNSRSPITGDYNSVFATDSNITSGKGNSASAYAMSQGEVTGKLNYGAGVSALNGIANGVISGNRNIGIGPGAMSYITSGNDNISIGYLSGTGNRTGSNNIFIGIGAGSPATGNRSVSNKLAIHSTPVTTSSTSFWDSITNNYTDYKFALISGDFSERWLNINGKLSVTPSQMPNADGDSSYTKKVVAKADGSFGFATETFPNPPSTGTYILKSVNGVTSWVTP
;
A
#
# COMPACT_ATOMS: atom_id res chain seq x y z
N MET A 1 -5.49 -112.63 16.94
CA MET A 1 -4.86 -111.33 16.63
C MET A 1 -5.82 -110.25 17.11
N LYS A 2 -5.39 -109.35 18.02
CA LYS A 2 -6.26 -108.29 18.56
C LYS A 2 -6.10 -107.05 17.68
N THR A 3 -7.15 -106.66 16.98
CA THR A 3 -7.15 -105.48 16.12
C THR A 3 -7.42 -104.24 16.97
N LEU A 4 -6.46 -103.31 17.03
CA LEU A 4 -6.61 -102.02 17.69
C LEU A 4 -7.19 -101.03 16.66
N ILE A 5 -8.38 -100.49 16.91
CA ILE A 5 -9.00 -99.44 16.08
C ILE A 5 -8.71 -98.09 16.74
N TYR A 6 -7.89 -97.25 16.09
CA TYR A 6 -7.70 -95.86 16.49
C TYR A 6 -8.85 -95.01 15.94
N PHE A 7 -9.62 -94.39 16.82
CA PHE A 7 -10.65 -93.42 16.46
C PHE A 7 -9.97 -92.05 16.24
N PHE A 8 -9.79 -91.65 14.98
CA PHE A 8 -9.24 -90.34 14.64
C PHE A 8 -10.35 -89.29 14.74
N LEU A 9 -10.34 -88.48 15.80
CA LEU A 9 -11.29 -87.39 16.00
C LEU A 9 -10.75 -86.13 15.28
N PRO A 10 -11.37 -85.63 14.20
CA PRO A 10 -10.91 -84.40 13.58
C PRO A 10 -11.24 -83.20 14.49
N PHE A 11 -10.21 -82.50 14.96
CA PHE A 11 -10.35 -81.18 15.58
C PHE A 11 -10.81 -80.18 14.50
N ILE A 12 -12.09 -79.81 14.51
CA ILE A 12 -12.60 -78.69 13.72
C ILE A 12 -12.19 -77.41 14.44
N ALA A 13 -11.16 -76.74 13.93
CA ALA A 13 -10.81 -75.39 14.36
C ALA A 13 -11.79 -74.40 13.71
N ILE A 14 -12.73 -73.87 14.49
CA ILE A 14 -13.65 -72.82 14.05
C ILE A 14 -12.95 -71.48 14.27
N SER A 15 -12.56 -70.79 13.20
CA SER A 15 -12.15 -69.38 13.28
C SER A 15 -13.40 -68.50 13.30
N ILE A 16 -13.80 -68.04 14.48
CA ILE A 16 -14.81 -67.00 14.63
C ILE A 16 -14.17 -65.64 14.35
N GLN A 17 -14.64 -65.00 13.28
CA GLN A 17 -14.29 -63.62 12.93
C GLN A 17 -15.12 -62.66 13.79
N GLY A 18 -14.49 -61.63 14.36
CA GLY A 18 -15.11 -60.68 15.29
C GLY A 18 -15.78 -59.47 14.62
N GLN A 19 -15.87 -59.46 13.29
CA GLN A 19 -16.46 -58.38 12.51
C GLN A 19 -18.00 -58.44 12.53
N ILE A 20 -18.63 -57.28 12.66
CA ILE A 20 -20.09 -57.11 12.59
C ILE A 20 -20.44 -56.40 11.30
N GLY A 21 -21.23 -57.06 10.44
CA GLY A 21 -21.83 -56.44 9.27
C GLY A 21 -23.31 -56.14 9.49
N ILE A 22 -23.75 -54.93 9.13
CA ILE A 22 -25.17 -54.59 8.99
C ILE A 22 -25.44 -54.42 7.50
N ASN A 23 -26.39 -55.21 6.98
CA ASN A 23 -26.69 -55.31 5.54
C ASN A 23 -25.52 -55.81 4.65
N THR A 24 -24.48 -56.42 5.23
CA THR A 24 -23.40 -57.11 4.49
C THR A 24 -23.03 -58.42 5.19
N GLN A 25 -22.78 -59.48 4.42
CA GLN A 25 -22.40 -60.81 4.95
C GLN A 25 -20.87 -60.99 5.05
N THR A 26 -20.11 -60.13 4.40
CA THR A 26 -18.64 -60.18 4.33
C THR A 26 -18.05 -58.83 4.74
N PRO A 27 -18.18 -58.40 6.01
CA PRO A 27 -17.70 -57.10 6.44
C PRO A 27 -16.17 -56.99 6.34
N GLU A 28 -15.67 -55.89 5.78
CA GLU A 28 -14.24 -55.58 5.62
C GLU A 28 -13.65 -54.78 6.79
N ALA A 29 -14.50 -54.30 7.71
CA ALA A 29 -14.10 -53.60 8.93
C ALA A 29 -14.71 -54.26 10.18
N THR A 30 -14.21 -53.90 11.38
CA THR A 30 -14.78 -54.39 12.65
C THR A 30 -16.28 -54.12 12.78
N LEU A 31 -16.73 -52.97 12.25
CA LEU A 31 -18.14 -52.66 12.02
C LEU A 31 -18.28 -52.07 10.62
N GLU A 32 -19.06 -52.71 9.76
CA GLU A 32 -19.43 -52.18 8.45
C GLU A 32 -20.96 -52.06 8.35
N ILE A 33 -21.44 -50.91 7.89
CA ILE A 33 -22.85 -50.64 7.70
C ILE A 33 -23.05 -50.26 6.23
N VAL A 34 -23.66 -51.16 5.47
CA VAL A 34 -23.92 -50.96 4.05
C VAL A 34 -25.34 -50.42 3.86
N GLY A 35 -25.45 -49.29 3.16
CA GLY A 35 -26.74 -48.65 2.88
C GLY A 35 -27.50 -49.25 1.70
N LYS A 36 -28.72 -48.75 1.45
CA LYS A 36 -29.54 -49.06 0.27
C LYS A 36 -29.91 -47.78 -0.49
N PRO A 37 -28.97 -47.18 -1.24
CA PRO A 37 -29.12 -45.83 -1.78
C PRO A 37 -30.29 -45.63 -2.77
N ASN A 38 -30.85 -46.70 -3.33
CA ASN A 38 -31.95 -46.65 -4.29
C ASN A 38 -33.32 -46.98 -3.68
N ASP A 39 -33.41 -47.37 -2.40
CA ASP A 39 -34.67 -47.69 -1.73
C ASP A 39 -35.17 -46.46 -0.96
N THR A 40 -36.19 -45.78 -1.49
CA THR A 40 -36.73 -44.55 -0.88
C THR A 40 -37.41 -44.78 0.47
N ASN A 41 -37.68 -46.03 0.85
CA ASN A 41 -38.24 -46.40 2.16
C ASN A 41 -37.18 -46.92 3.13
N HIS A 42 -35.90 -46.91 2.73
CA HIS A 42 -34.76 -47.24 3.56
C HIS A 42 -34.00 -45.96 3.93
N TYR A 43 -33.77 -45.75 5.23
CA TYR A 43 -33.09 -44.56 5.73
C TYR A 43 -31.65 -44.91 6.15
N ASP A 44 -30.71 -44.62 5.26
CA ASP A 44 -29.28 -44.85 5.50
C ASP A 44 -28.72 -43.91 6.56
N GLY A 45 -28.04 -44.46 7.58
CA GLY A 45 -27.31 -43.65 8.56
C GLY A 45 -27.08 -44.32 9.91
N ILE A 46 -26.36 -43.62 10.79
CA ILE A 46 -26.16 -43.98 12.19
C ILE A 46 -26.69 -42.83 13.04
N ILE A 47 -27.60 -43.13 13.97
CA ILE A 47 -28.05 -42.15 14.98
C ILE A 47 -27.26 -42.40 16.27
N PRO A 48 -26.26 -41.57 16.61
CA PRO A 48 -25.56 -41.69 17.87
C PRO A 48 -26.47 -41.24 19.04
N PRO A 49 -26.12 -41.58 20.29
CA PRO A 49 -26.88 -41.16 21.46
C PRO A 49 -27.08 -39.64 21.49
N ARG A 50 -28.33 -39.22 21.74
CA ARG A 50 -28.70 -37.81 21.89
C ARG A 50 -28.59 -37.40 23.35
N ILE A 51 -27.92 -36.29 23.63
CA ILE A 51 -27.70 -35.81 24.99
C ILE A 51 -27.63 -34.28 25.01
N THR A 52 -28.09 -33.61 26.07
CA THR A 52 -27.83 -32.16 26.21
C THR A 52 -26.40 -31.92 26.69
N GLY A 53 -25.82 -30.75 26.42
CA GLY A 53 -24.50 -30.37 26.93
C GLY A 53 -24.44 -30.44 28.46
N ASN A 54 -25.50 -30.03 29.15
CA ASN A 54 -25.62 -30.12 30.62
C ASN A 54 -25.63 -31.57 31.12
N GLN A 55 -26.38 -32.47 30.47
CA GLN A 55 -26.36 -33.89 30.83
C GLN A 55 -25.01 -34.54 30.55
N LEU A 56 -24.30 -34.10 29.50
CA LEU A 56 -22.97 -34.61 29.19
C LEU A 56 -21.93 -34.10 30.19
N ALA A 57 -22.10 -32.88 30.72
CA ALA A 57 -21.25 -32.32 31.77
C ALA A 57 -21.31 -33.12 33.09
N LEU A 58 -22.45 -33.78 33.37
CA LEU A 58 -22.64 -34.63 34.56
C LEU A 58 -21.97 -36.00 34.45
N LYS A 59 -21.48 -36.38 33.26
CA LYS A 59 -20.79 -37.65 33.03
C LYS A 59 -19.28 -37.44 33.07
N THR A 60 -18.52 -38.47 33.42
CA THR A 60 -17.05 -38.43 33.31
C THR A 60 -16.61 -39.40 32.22
N TYR A 61 -16.06 -38.87 31.13
CA TYR A 61 -15.42 -39.68 30.09
C TYR A 61 -13.91 -39.70 30.36
N SER A 62 -13.37 -40.90 30.58
CA SER A 62 -11.93 -41.10 30.75
C SER A 62 -11.26 -41.34 29.38
N PRO A 63 -9.92 -41.25 29.28
CA PRO A 63 -9.19 -41.48 28.03
C PRO A 63 -9.49 -42.83 27.34
N THR A 64 -9.94 -43.85 28.08
CA THR A 64 -10.35 -45.14 27.51
C THR A 64 -11.66 -45.09 26.72
N LYS A 65 -12.38 -43.97 26.77
CA LYS A 65 -13.61 -43.69 26.00
C LYS A 65 -13.36 -42.81 24.77
N LYS A 66 -12.10 -42.58 24.41
CA LYS A 66 -11.71 -41.87 23.18
C LYS A 66 -12.39 -42.49 21.96
N GLY A 67 -12.94 -41.64 21.10
CA GLY A 67 -13.70 -42.02 19.91
C GLY A 67 -15.20 -42.18 20.14
N ALA A 68 -15.70 -42.00 21.38
CA ALA A 68 -17.15 -41.96 21.62
C ALA A 68 -17.79 -40.80 20.84
N VAL A 69 -18.93 -41.07 20.20
CA VAL A 69 -19.68 -40.07 19.40
C VAL A 69 -21.06 -39.85 20.01
N VAL A 70 -21.48 -38.59 20.10
CA VAL A 70 -22.82 -38.20 20.55
C VAL A 70 -23.37 -37.09 19.68
N TYR A 71 -24.70 -37.01 19.58
CA TYR A 71 -25.37 -35.82 19.07
C TYR A 71 -25.80 -34.97 20.25
N VAL A 72 -25.19 -33.79 20.42
CA VAL A 72 -25.59 -32.84 21.43
C VAL A 72 -26.83 -32.08 20.95
N THR A 73 -27.92 -32.09 21.72
CA THR A 73 -29.20 -31.46 21.32
C THR A 73 -29.33 -29.99 21.77
N SER A 74 -28.52 -29.55 22.74
CA SER A 74 -28.47 -28.18 23.24
C SER A 74 -27.14 -27.91 23.92
N PRO A 75 -26.62 -26.66 23.90
CA PRO A 75 -25.31 -26.34 24.46
C PRO A 75 -25.24 -26.54 25.98
N ALA A 76 -24.02 -26.68 26.52
CA ALA A 76 -23.81 -26.66 27.96
C ALA A 76 -23.91 -25.23 28.48
N THR A 77 -24.55 -25.03 29.63
CA THR A 77 -24.70 -23.70 30.25
C THR A 77 -23.40 -23.26 30.94
N ASN A 78 -22.63 -24.20 31.49
CA ASN A 78 -21.32 -23.94 32.08
C ASN A 78 -20.23 -24.65 31.26
N LEU A 79 -19.46 -23.89 30.49
CA LEU A 79 -18.39 -24.39 29.63
C LEU A 79 -17.12 -24.63 30.46
N SER A 80 -17.01 -25.83 31.03
CA SER A 80 -15.83 -26.24 31.81
C SER A 80 -15.51 -27.72 31.64
N GLY A 81 -14.27 -28.10 31.96
CA GLY A 81 -13.80 -29.48 31.83
C GLY A 81 -14.02 -30.04 30.42
N GLN A 82 -14.46 -31.31 30.34
CA GLN A 82 -14.62 -32.02 29.07
C GLN A 82 -15.64 -31.38 28.10
N VAL A 83 -16.57 -30.55 28.57
CA VAL A 83 -17.64 -29.96 27.74
C VAL A 83 -17.35 -28.53 27.29
N ILE A 84 -16.13 -28.02 27.50
CA ILE A 84 -15.77 -26.62 27.25
C ILE A 84 -16.04 -26.15 25.80
N HIS A 85 -16.07 -27.06 24.81
CA HIS A 85 -16.35 -26.74 23.41
C HIS A 85 -17.80 -27.03 22.95
N ILE A 86 -18.72 -27.37 23.87
CA ILE A 86 -20.11 -27.70 23.55
C ILE A 86 -20.96 -26.43 23.55
N THR A 87 -20.69 -25.57 22.57
CA THR A 87 -21.32 -24.23 22.44
C THR A 87 -22.57 -24.21 21.56
N LYS A 88 -22.84 -25.30 20.82
CA LYS A 88 -23.98 -25.42 19.90
C LYS A 88 -24.53 -26.87 19.91
N SER A 89 -25.73 -27.05 19.38
CA SER A 89 -26.25 -28.37 19.01
C SER A 89 -25.44 -28.91 17.84
N GLY A 90 -25.12 -30.21 17.83
CA GLY A 90 -24.34 -30.82 16.75
C GLY A 90 -23.74 -32.17 17.10
N LEU A 91 -22.99 -32.73 16.16
CA LEU A 91 -22.28 -33.99 16.33
C LEU A 91 -20.92 -33.74 17.00
N TYR A 92 -20.60 -34.48 18.06
CA TYR A 92 -19.35 -34.37 18.81
C TYR A 92 -18.69 -35.74 19.01
N TYR A 93 -17.36 -35.79 19.01
CA TYR A 93 -16.57 -36.94 19.44
C TYR A 93 -15.70 -36.60 20.66
N PHE A 94 -15.45 -37.60 21.50
CA PHE A 94 -14.52 -37.46 22.62
C PHE A 94 -13.10 -37.79 22.17
N ASP A 95 -12.16 -36.85 22.31
CA ASP A 95 -10.79 -37.02 21.82
C ASP A 95 -9.81 -37.69 22.82
N GLY A 96 -10.31 -37.99 24.02
CA GLY A 96 -9.56 -38.52 25.15
C GLY A 96 -9.60 -37.60 26.36
N ASP A 97 -9.80 -36.30 26.14
CA ASP A 97 -9.81 -35.27 27.18
C ASP A 97 -11.06 -34.37 27.08
N LEU A 98 -11.41 -33.94 25.86
CA LEU A 98 -12.48 -32.99 25.60
C LEU A 98 -13.44 -33.51 24.51
N TRP A 99 -14.67 -33.03 24.55
CA TRP A 99 -15.62 -33.18 23.44
C TRP A 99 -15.30 -32.17 22.33
N LYS A 100 -15.04 -32.67 21.13
CA LYS A 100 -14.76 -31.88 19.93
C LYS A 100 -15.88 -32.01 18.91
N SER A 101 -16.25 -30.90 18.27
CA SER A 101 -17.23 -30.91 17.20
C SER A 101 -16.67 -31.64 15.97
N PHE A 102 -17.54 -32.34 15.23
CA PHE A 102 -17.20 -32.85 13.90
C PHE A 102 -17.14 -31.74 12.84
N ILE A 103 -17.75 -30.59 13.13
CA ILE A 103 -17.64 -29.42 12.27
C ILE A 103 -16.37 -28.68 12.65
N GLN A 104 -15.46 -28.54 11.69
CA GLN A 104 -14.32 -27.66 11.83
C GLN A 104 -14.81 -26.21 11.66
N GLU A 105 -14.98 -25.50 12.78
CA GLU A 105 -15.05 -24.05 12.74
C GLU A 105 -13.65 -23.56 12.36
N ASP A 106 -13.52 -22.87 11.23
CA ASP A 106 -12.28 -22.25 10.77
C ASP A 106 -12.31 -20.76 11.16
N PRO A 107 -11.86 -20.40 12.38
CA PRO A 107 -11.77 -18.99 12.78
C PRO A 107 -10.86 -18.22 11.81
N LEU A 108 -11.09 -16.91 11.69
CA LEU A 108 -10.39 -16.05 10.74
C LEU A 108 -8.85 -16.16 10.83
N ASN A 109 -8.33 -16.37 12.04
CA ASN A 109 -6.89 -16.60 12.25
C ASN A 109 -6.37 -17.87 11.53
N THR A 110 -7.20 -18.91 11.44
CA THR A 110 -6.88 -20.20 10.85
C THR A 110 -6.97 -20.13 9.34
N VAL A 111 -7.96 -19.40 8.81
CA VAL A 111 -8.07 -19.11 7.37
C VAL A 111 -6.89 -18.26 6.90
N ALA A 112 -6.52 -17.23 7.66
CA ALA A 112 -5.39 -16.35 7.34
C ALA A 112 -4.05 -17.09 7.28
N LEU A 113 -3.82 -18.04 8.19
CA LEU A 113 -2.60 -18.87 8.22
C LEU A 113 -2.55 -19.92 7.10
N LYS A 114 -3.70 -20.37 6.60
CA LYS A 114 -3.81 -21.34 5.48
C LYS A 114 -3.63 -20.68 4.10
N GLY A 115 -3.66 -19.35 4.02
CA GLY A 115 -3.49 -18.62 2.75
C GLY A 115 -4.67 -18.75 1.77
N ASN A 116 -5.85 -19.14 2.26
CA ASN A 116 -7.05 -19.29 1.42
C ASN A 116 -7.75 -17.95 1.18
N THR A 117 -8.40 -17.82 0.03
CA THR A 117 -9.32 -16.71 -0.27
C THR A 117 -10.73 -17.06 0.21
N SER A 118 -11.46 -16.06 0.73
CA SER A 118 -12.88 -16.19 1.08
C SER A 118 -13.73 -15.53 -0.01
N THR A 119 -14.80 -16.19 -0.46
CA THR A 119 -15.83 -15.61 -1.32
C THR A 119 -16.85 -14.77 -0.55
N VAL A 120 -16.80 -14.82 0.80
CA VAL A 120 -17.61 -13.99 1.69
C VAL A 120 -16.85 -12.70 1.99
N GLU A 121 -17.50 -11.56 1.75
CA GLU A 121 -17.00 -10.22 2.07
C GLU A 121 -16.74 -10.07 3.58
N LEU A 122 -15.59 -9.49 3.94
CA LEU A 122 -15.32 -9.09 5.32
C LEU A 122 -16.07 -7.79 5.62
N ILE A 123 -17.28 -7.90 6.17
CA ILE A 123 -18.08 -6.73 6.57
C ILE A 123 -17.71 -6.34 8.00
N VAL A 124 -16.92 -5.27 8.17
CA VAL A 124 -16.60 -4.73 9.49
C VAL A 124 -17.68 -3.71 9.89
N LYS A 125 -18.59 -4.08 10.81
CA LYS A 125 -19.58 -3.14 11.37
C LYS A 125 -19.13 -2.62 12.74
N ASN A 126 -19.54 -1.39 13.06
CA ASN A 126 -19.38 -0.65 14.32
C ASN A 126 -17.98 -0.06 14.63
N SER A 127 -16.90 -0.85 14.65
CA SER A 127 -15.60 -0.37 15.16
C SER A 127 -14.42 -1.21 14.66
N LEU A 128 -13.86 -0.87 13.48
CA LEU A 128 -12.55 -1.37 13.11
C LEU A 128 -11.51 -0.75 14.07
N HIS A 129 -11.05 -1.53 15.05
CA HIS A 129 -9.86 -1.22 15.85
C HIS A 129 -8.71 -2.08 15.31
N LEU A 130 -7.87 -1.51 14.46
CA LEU A 130 -6.58 -2.11 14.11
C LEU A 130 -5.66 -1.88 15.32
N ASN A 131 -5.45 -2.86 16.19
CA ASN A 131 -4.60 -2.64 17.38
C ASN A 131 -3.12 -2.64 16.99
N PHE A 132 -2.53 -1.46 17.17
CA PHE A 132 -1.22 -0.99 16.73
C PHE A 132 -0.10 -1.58 17.57
N ASP A 133 1.11 -1.65 17.02
CA ASP A 133 2.28 -1.77 17.90
C ASP A 133 2.36 -0.52 18.79
N GLU A 134 3.16 -0.54 19.87
CA GLU A 134 3.38 0.63 20.75
C GLU A 134 3.94 1.86 19.99
N LYS A 135 4.25 1.69 18.70
CA LYS A 135 4.91 2.65 17.82
C LYS A 135 3.98 3.26 16.78
N GLU A 136 2.69 2.93 16.78
CA GLU A 136 1.65 3.48 15.89
C GLU A 136 1.95 3.29 14.39
N ASN A 137 2.33 2.08 13.96
CA ASN A 137 2.43 1.74 12.53
C ASN A 137 1.10 1.16 11.97
N TYR A 138 0.74 1.51 10.73
CA TYR A 138 -0.49 1.12 10.03
C TYR A 138 -0.17 0.47 8.68
N ILE A 139 -0.61 -0.77 8.41
CA ILE A 139 -0.43 -1.42 7.10
C ILE A 139 -1.75 -2.02 6.63
N LEU A 140 -2.20 -1.59 5.45
CA LEU A 140 -3.32 -2.16 4.69
C LEU A 140 -2.76 -2.57 3.32
N GLY A 141 -2.32 -3.82 3.20
CA GLY A 141 -1.62 -4.35 2.02
C GLY A 141 -0.46 -5.28 2.40
N ASN A 142 0.62 -5.32 1.61
CA ASN A 142 1.78 -6.19 1.85
C ASN A 142 3.08 -5.37 1.83
N SER A 143 3.82 -5.35 2.95
CA SER A 143 5.14 -4.75 3.10
C SER A 143 6.24 -5.81 2.93
N ARG A 144 7.34 -5.47 2.26
CA ARG A 144 8.49 -6.36 2.02
C ARG A 144 9.30 -6.68 3.28
N SER A 145 9.17 -5.88 4.33
CA SER A 145 9.93 -6.05 5.57
C SER A 145 9.13 -5.61 6.79
N PRO A 146 9.45 -6.14 7.98
CA PRO A 146 8.92 -5.64 9.24
C PRO A 146 9.25 -4.15 9.44
N ILE A 147 8.26 -3.36 9.83
CA ILE A 147 8.46 -1.96 10.24
C ILE A 147 8.92 -1.95 11.70
N THR A 148 10.08 -1.34 11.96
CA THR A 148 10.71 -1.21 13.29
C THR A 148 10.73 0.24 13.79
N GLY A 149 10.42 1.21 12.92
CA GLY A 149 10.26 2.63 13.24
C GLY A 149 8.87 2.99 13.78
N ASP A 150 8.54 4.29 13.85
CA ASP A 150 7.33 4.80 14.52
C ASP A 150 6.46 5.65 13.57
N TYR A 151 5.14 5.65 13.76
CA TYR A 151 4.15 6.50 13.07
C TYR A 151 4.08 6.34 11.54
N ASN A 152 4.33 5.15 10.99
CA ASN A 152 4.27 4.94 9.53
C ASN A 152 2.88 4.45 9.08
N SER A 153 2.36 4.98 7.96
CA SER A 153 1.09 4.55 7.36
C SER A 153 1.29 4.01 5.95
N VAL A 154 0.86 2.77 5.68
CA VAL A 154 1.02 2.10 4.38
C VAL A 154 -0.33 1.60 3.89
N PHE A 155 -0.79 2.16 2.76
CA PHE A 155 -1.91 1.69 1.96
C PHE A 155 -1.39 1.28 0.57
N ALA A 156 -0.65 0.18 0.51
CA ALA A 156 0.16 -0.19 -0.66
C ALA A 156 0.49 -1.70 -0.68
N THR A 157 0.82 -2.22 -1.87
CA THR A 157 1.48 -3.51 -2.04
C THR A 157 2.93 -3.28 -2.50
N ASP A 158 3.88 -4.05 -1.98
CA ASP A 158 5.30 -4.02 -2.39
C ASP A 158 6.13 -2.83 -1.86
N SER A 159 5.78 -2.27 -0.70
CA SER A 159 6.55 -1.20 -0.02
C SER A 159 7.61 -1.72 0.96
N ASN A 160 8.74 -1.02 1.14
CA ASN A 160 9.84 -1.44 2.03
C ASN A 160 10.27 -0.35 3.05
N ILE A 161 9.35 0.11 3.90
CA ILE A 161 9.65 1.00 5.03
C ILE A 161 10.17 0.15 6.19
N THR A 162 11.40 0.36 6.65
CA THR A 162 12.02 -0.50 7.69
C THR A 162 12.20 0.19 9.03
N SER A 163 12.87 1.34 9.10
CA SER A 163 13.14 2.03 10.38
C SER A 163 12.83 3.53 10.38
N GLY A 164 12.33 4.06 9.25
CA GLY A 164 11.89 5.44 9.13
C GLY A 164 10.74 5.80 10.09
N LYS A 165 10.55 7.10 10.31
CA LYS A 165 9.49 7.62 11.18
C LYS A 165 8.55 8.57 10.45
N GLY A 166 7.23 8.40 10.61
CA GLY A 166 6.24 9.32 10.04
C GLY A 166 6.10 9.27 8.52
N ASN A 167 6.35 8.12 7.88
CA ASN A 167 6.23 7.99 6.42
C ASN A 167 4.80 7.56 6.04
N SER A 168 4.28 8.10 4.94
CA SER A 168 2.98 7.70 4.39
C SER A 168 3.13 7.23 2.95
N ALA A 169 2.61 6.04 2.65
CA ALA A 169 2.67 5.41 1.35
C ALA A 169 1.28 5.02 0.85
N SER A 170 0.92 5.45 -0.36
CA SER A 170 -0.31 5.03 -1.04
C SER A 170 -0.01 4.56 -2.48
N ALA A 171 -0.43 3.34 -2.83
CA ALA A 171 -0.27 2.63 -4.12
C ALA A 171 0.99 1.74 -4.29
N TYR A 172 1.03 0.94 -5.37
CA TYR A 172 1.97 -0.16 -5.63
C TYR A 172 3.46 0.25 -5.76
N ALA A 173 4.37 -0.55 -5.20
CA ALA A 173 5.84 -0.47 -5.36
C ALA A 173 6.49 0.85 -4.89
N MET A 174 5.88 1.55 -3.94
CA MET A 174 6.54 2.68 -3.31
C MET A 174 7.74 2.24 -2.48
N SER A 175 8.89 2.87 -2.69
CA SER A 175 10.09 2.65 -1.86
C SER A 175 10.49 1.16 -1.80
N GLN A 176 10.86 0.57 -2.94
CA GLN A 176 11.46 -0.79 -2.93
C GLN A 176 12.85 -0.80 -2.25
N GLY A 177 13.49 0.36 -2.12
CA GLY A 177 14.67 0.56 -1.27
C GLY A 177 14.31 0.76 0.20
N GLU A 178 15.25 0.47 1.11
CA GLU A 178 15.03 0.57 2.57
C GLU A 178 14.86 2.03 3.00
N VAL A 179 13.66 2.40 3.47
CA VAL A 179 13.42 3.76 4.00
C VAL A 179 13.84 3.86 5.47
N THR A 180 14.92 4.59 5.70
CA THR A 180 15.45 4.93 7.04
C THR A 180 15.23 6.41 7.39
N GLY A 181 14.94 7.25 6.39
CA GLY A 181 14.60 8.65 6.54
C GLY A 181 13.22 8.90 7.17
N LYS A 182 12.96 10.16 7.51
CA LYS A 182 11.77 10.60 8.26
C LYS A 182 10.86 11.50 7.44
N LEU A 183 9.57 11.46 7.75
CA LEU A 183 8.54 12.39 7.26
C LEU A 183 8.45 12.45 5.72
N ASN A 184 8.64 11.32 5.04
CA ASN A 184 8.46 11.26 3.60
C ASN A 184 7.01 10.87 3.26
N TYR A 185 6.44 11.56 2.27
CA TYR A 185 5.10 11.27 1.76
C TYR A 185 5.22 10.86 0.30
N GLY A 186 4.77 9.64 -0.02
CA GLY A 186 4.66 9.18 -1.39
C GLY A 186 3.26 8.74 -1.74
N ALA A 187 2.81 9.10 -2.94
CA ALA A 187 1.53 8.65 -3.48
C ALA A 187 1.66 8.38 -4.97
N GLY A 188 1.34 7.17 -5.42
CA GLY A 188 1.45 6.75 -6.81
C GLY A 188 2.48 5.64 -7.01
N VAL A 189 2.32 4.90 -8.10
CA VAL A 189 3.16 3.73 -8.41
C VAL A 189 4.64 4.12 -8.42
N SER A 190 5.50 3.42 -7.69
CA SER A 190 6.95 3.73 -7.59
C SER A 190 7.30 5.17 -7.18
N ALA A 191 6.39 5.93 -6.55
CA ALA A 191 6.76 7.20 -5.95
C ALA A 191 7.79 6.97 -4.82
N LEU A 192 8.78 7.86 -4.70
CA LEU A 192 9.90 7.71 -3.73
C LEU A 192 10.56 6.33 -3.80
N ASN A 193 10.63 5.70 -4.97
CA ASN A 193 11.33 4.44 -5.11
C ASN A 193 12.85 4.68 -5.05
N GLY A 194 13.59 3.89 -4.26
CA GLY A 194 15.04 4.00 -4.18
C GLY A 194 15.72 3.41 -5.43
N ILE A 195 17.05 3.43 -5.45
CA ILE A 195 17.78 2.51 -6.34
C ILE A 195 17.57 1.07 -5.85
N ALA A 196 17.65 0.09 -6.75
CA ALA A 196 17.48 -1.33 -6.38
C ALA A 196 18.44 -1.70 -5.22
N ASN A 197 17.89 -2.23 -4.13
CA ASN A 197 18.61 -2.54 -2.88
C ASN A 197 19.33 -1.34 -2.21
N GLY A 198 18.95 -0.11 -2.54
CA GLY A 198 19.50 1.10 -1.94
C GLY A 198 18.72 1.58 -0.72
N VAL A 199 19.38 2.40 0.10
CA VAL A 199 18.78 3.05 1.26
C VAL A 199 18.27 4.45 0.89
N ILE A 200 17.06 4.77 1.33
CA ILE A 200 16.50 6.12 1.31
C ILE A 200 16.65 6.73 2.71
N SER A 201 17.73 7.49 2.91
CA SER A 201 18.05 8.20 4.15
C SER A 201 17.60 9.67 4.15
N GLY A 202 17.13 10.15 3.00
CA GLY A 202 16.56 11.49 2.82
C GLY A 202 15.30 11.73 3.64
N ASN A 203 15.09 12.97 4.07
CA ASN A 203 14.00 13.38 4.96
C ASN A 203 13.10 14.44 4.33
N ARG A 204 11.84 14.48 4.77
CA ARG A 204 10.85 15.52 4.43
C ARG A 204 10.64 15.70 2.93
N ASN A 205 10.56 14.58 2.21
CA ASN A 205 10.31 14.60 0.77
C ASN A 205 8.83 14.28 0.46
N ILE A 206 8.28 14.94 -0.55
CA ILE A 206 6.92 14.71 -1.05
C ILE A 206 6.99 14.27 -2.51
N GLY A 207 6.61 13.02 -2.80
CA GLY A 207 6.52 12.47 -4.16
C GLY A 207 5.09 12.08 -4.51
N ILE A 208 4.44 12.77 -5.45
CA ILE A 208 3.05 12.50 -5.83
C ILE A 208 2.95 12.25 -7.34
N GLY A 209 2.45 11.09 -7.74
CA GLY A 209 2.32 10.65 -9.12
C GLY A 209 3.21 9.45 -9.44
N PRO A 210 2.91 8.69 -10.51
CA PRO A 210 3.68 7.50 -10.83
C PRO A 210 5.14 7.84 -11.15
N GLY A 211 6.06 7.20 -10.44
CA GLY A 211 7.50 7.36 -10.59
C GLY A 211 8.04 8.70 -10.07
N ALA A 212 7.20 9.55 -9.46
CA ALA A 212 7.64 10.82 -8.88
C ALA A 212 8.75 10.59 -7.85
N MET A 213 9.86 11.29 -8.02
CA MET A 213 11.06 11.20 -7.18
C MET A 213 11.68 9.79 -7.10
N SER A 214 11.52 8.98 -8.15
CA SER A 214 12.21 7.69 -8.23
C SER A 214 13.73 7.87 -8.24
N TYR A 215 14.43 6.87 -7.71
CA TYR A 215 15.86 6.79 -7.47
C TYR A 215 16.43 7.76 -6.44
N ILE A 216 15.61 8.39 -5.58
CA ILE A 216 16.13 9.19 -4.46
C ILE A 216 16.93 8.31 -3.47
N THR A 217 17.99 8.86 -2.88
CA THR A 217 18.80 8.19 -1.85
C THR A 217 18.89 9.06 -0.59
N SER A 218 19.57 10.21 -0.64
CA SER A 218 19.88 11.02 0.55
C SER A 218 19.42 12.48 0.45
N GLY A 219 18.75 12.85 -0.66
CA GLY A 219 18.18 14.17 -0.84
C GLY A 219 17.11 14.51 0.19
N ASN A 220 17.06 15.75 0.65
CA ASN A 220 16.09 16.22 1.63
C ASN A 220 15.21 17.33 1.07
N ASP A 221 14.04 17.52 1.66
CA ASP A 221 13.23 18.73 1.47
C ASP A 221 12.82 18.96 0.00
N ASN A 222 12.57 17.87 -0.74
CA ASN A 222 12.13 17.94 -2.13
C ASN A 222 10.61 17.77 -2.25
N ILE A 223 10.01 18.46 -3.21
CA ILE A 223 8.61 18.28 -3.63
C ILE A 223 8.63 17.92 -5.11
N SER A 224 8.13 16.73 -5.46
CA SER A 224 7.98 16.25 -6.84
C SER A 224 6.54 15.81 -7.06
N ILE A 225 5.83 16.46 -7.98
CA ILE A 225 4.42 16.18 -8.28
C ILE A 225 4.26 15.97 -9.80
N GLY A 226 3.86 14.79 -10.24
CA GLY A 226 3.63 14.44 -11.65
C GLY A 226 4.37 13.18 -12.08
N TYR A 227 3.94 12.61 -13.22
CA TYR A 227 4.54 11.40 -13.82
C TYR A 227 6.04 11.59 -14.04
N LEU A 228 6.87 10.74 -13.44
CA LEU A 228 8.33 10.79 -13.49
C LEU A 228 8.98 12.14 -13.10
N SER A 229 8.26 13.03 -12.39
CA SER A 229 8.83 14.29 -11.88
C SER A 229 9.98 14.04 -10.90
N GLY A 230 11.08 14.79 -11.02
CA GLY A 230 12.26 14.67 -10.17
C GLY A 230 12.99 13.33 -10.21
N THR A 231 12.63 12.44 -11.15
CA THR A 231 13.22 11.09 -11.28
C THR A 231 14.72 11.18 -11.48
N GLY A 232 15.50 10.41 -10.73
CA GLY A 232 16.95 10.35 -10.87
C GLY A 232 17.71 11.42 -10.07
N ASN A 233 17.03 12.37 -9.43
CA ASN A 233 17.68 13.27 -8.48
C ASN A 233 17.93 12.55 -7.14
N ARG A 234 19.13 11.99 -6.97
CA ARG A 234 19.43 11.04 -5.89
C ARG A 234 19.75 11.72 -4.56
N THR A 235 20.61 12.73 -4.60
CA THR A 235 21.17 13.38 -3.41
C THR A 235 20.82 14.86 -3.33
N GLY A 236 20.21 15.40 -4.39
CA GLY A 236 19.78 16.80 -4.46
C GLY A 236 18.71 17.15 -3.43
N SER A 237 18.74 18.39 -2.93
CA SER A 237 17.83 18.84 -1.86
C SER A 237 17.18 20.20 -2.18
N ASN A 238 16.11 20.54 -1.47
CA ASN A 238 15.40 21.82 -1.58
C ASN A 238 14.87 22.12 -2.99
N ASN A 239 14.32 21.12 -3.68
CA ASN A 239 13.76 21.30 -5.02
C ASN A 239 12.23 21.28 -5.01
N ILE A 240 11.63 22.01 -5.94
CA ILE A 240 10.20 21.94 -6.23
C ILE A 240 10.03 21.64 -7.72
N PHE A 241 9.54 20.44 -8.04
CA PHE A 241 9.35 19.93 -9.39
C PHE A 241 7.89 19.54 -9.60
N ILE A 242 7.21 20.18 -10.54
CA ILE A 242 5.78 19.98 -10.78
C ILE A 242 5.50 19.80 -12.27
N GLY A 243 4.81 18.72 -12.60
CA GLY A 243 4.41 18.30 -13.94
C GLY A 243 5.24 17.13 -14.48
N ILE A 244 4.87 16.65 -15.67
CA ILE A 244 5.42 15.41 -16.23
C ILE A 244 6.91 15.59 -16.54
N GLY A 245 7.75 14.71 -15.99
CA GLY A 245 9.20 14.70 -16.21
C GLY A 245 9.96 15.90 -15.63
N ALA A 246 9.28 16.86 -14.99
CA ALA A 246 9.88 18.09 -14.50
C ALA A 246 11.02 17.84 -13.52
N GLY A 247 12.17 18.49 -13.71
CA GLY A 247 13.31 18.42 -12.81
C GLY A 247 14.01 17.06 -12.77
N SER A 248 13.72 16.15 -13.71
CA SER A 248 14.50 14.92 -13.88
C SER A 248 15.86 15.29 -14.46
N PRO A 249 16.97 15.19 -13.69
CA PRO A 249 18.26 15.66 -14.16
C PRO A 249 18.80 14.85 -15.34
N ALA A 250 19.59 15.51 -16.18
CA ALA A 250 20.37 14.85 -17.21
C ALA A 250 21.27 13.75 -16.63
N THR A 251 21.48 12.69 -17.41
CA THR A 251 22.34 11.55 -17.05
C THR A 251 23.69 12.03 -16.54
N GLY A 252 23.97 11.80 -15.25
CA GLY A 252 25.22 12.19 -14.59
C GLY A 252 25.06 13.29 -13.53
N ASN A 253 24.10 14.21 -13.67
CA ASN A 253 23.88 15.27 -12.68
C ASN A 253 22.82 14.89 -11.63
N ARG A 254 23.12 13.88 -10.83
CA ARG A 254 22.15 13.26 -9.90
C ARG A 254 21.99 13.98 -8.55
N SER A 255 22.41 15.24 -8.45
CA SER A 255 22.53 15.99 -7.19
C SER A 255 21.98 17.43 -7.28
N VAL A 256 21.01 17.66 -8.17
CA VAL A 256 20.48 19.02 -8.41
C VAL A 256 19.78 19.52 -7.15
N SER A 257 20.17 20.69 -6.66
CA SER A 257 19.63 21.29 -5.43
C SER A 257 19.17 22.72 -5.65
N ASN A 258 18.25 23.18 -4.81
CA ASN A 258 17.70 24.53 -4.78
C ASN A 258 17.00 24.96 -6.08
N LYS A 259 16.41 24.02 -6.84
CA LYS A 259 15.76 24.32 -8.13
C LYS A 259 14.25 24.33 -8.04
N LEU A 260 13.64 25.24 -8.78
CA LEU A 260 12.23 25.22 -9.12
C LEU A 260 12.07 24.81 -10.58
N ALA A 261 11.15 23.91 -10.87
CA ALA A 261 10.71 23.59 -12.23
C ALA A 261 9.21 23.28 -12.24
N ILE A 262 8.44 24.03 -13.04
CA ILE A 262 7.02 23.75 -13.31
C ILE A 262 6.86 23.62 -14.83
N HIS A 263 6.65 22.38 -15.28
CA HIS A 263 6.56 22.03 -16.69
C HIS A 263 5.99 20.62 -16.87
N SER A 264 5.36 20.35 -18.02
CA SER A 264 4.97 19.00 -18.41
C SER A 264 5.55 18.66 -19.77
N THR A 265 6.40 17.64 -19.80
CA THR A 265 6.96 17.10 -21.03
C THR A 265 5.94 16.22 -21.75
N PRO A 266 5.83 16.29 -23.09
CA PRO A 266 5.09 15.30 -23.87
C PRO A 266 5.55 13.86 -23.55
N VAL A 267 4.59 12.95 -23.46
CA VAL A 267 4.80 11.52 -23.17
C VAL A 267 4.54 10.70 -24.42
N THR A 268 5.39 9.72 -24.68
CA THR A 268 5.16 8.71 -25.73
C THR A 268 4.62 7.45 -25.06
N THR A 269 3.34 7.17 -25.30
CA THR A 269 2.62 6.09 -24.62
C THR A 269 2.84 4.72 -25.28
N SER A 270 2.90 3.66 -24.47
CA SER A 270 2.99 2.27 -24.94
C SER A 270 1.88 1.42 -24.33
N SER A 271 1.22 0.58 -25.13
CA SER A 271 0.17 -0.31 -24.64
C SER A 271 0.69 -1.55 -23.92
N THR A 272 1.99 -1.84 -24.02
CA THR A 272 2.62 -3.05 -23.47
C THR A 272 3.66 -2.74 -22.39
N SER A 273 4.12 -1.50 -22.30
CA SER A 273 5.10 -1.08 -21.30
C SER A 273 4.39 -0.54 -20.07
N PHE A 274 4.85 -0.94 -18.90
CA PHE A 274 4.32 -0.42 -17.65
C PHE A 274 4.67 1.07 -17.43
N TRP A 275 5.82 1.52 -17.95
CA TRP A 275 6.21 2.93 -17.99
C TRP A 275 6.19 3.43 -19.43
N ASP A 276 5.53 4.56 -19.65
CA ASP A 276 5.64 5.36 -20.85
C ASP A 276 7.00 6.09 -20.92
N SER A 277 7.43 6.44 -22.12
CA SER A 277 8.73 7.08 -22.33
C SER A 277 8.60 8.60 -22.43
N ILE A 278 9.54 9.30 -21.79
CA ILE A 278 9.74 10.75 -21.95
C ILE A 278 11.05 10.94 -22.71
N THR A 279 10.97 11.43 -23.95
CA THR A 279 12.10 11.47 -24.89
C THR A 279 12.63 12.87 -25.17
N ASN A 280 12.02 13.91 -24.60
CA ASN A 280 12.42 15.30 -24.84
C ASN A 280 13.30 15.86 -23.72
N ASN A 281 14.06 16.91 -24.06
CA ASN A 281 14.98 17.58 -23.14
C ASN A 281 14.27 18.49 -22.13
N TYR A 282 12.94 18.64 -22.18
CA TYR A 282 12.18 19.52 -21.29
C TYR A 282 12.04 18.97 -19.86
N THR A 283 12.67 17.83 -19.58
CA THR A 283 12.77 17.23 -18.26
C THR A 283 13.74 17.98 -17.35
N ASP A 284 14.74 18.66 -17.91
CA ASP A 284 15.66 19.49 -17.14
C ASP A 284 14.96 20.78 -16.66
N TYR A 285 15.21 21.16 -15.41
CA TYR A 285 14.63 22.36 -14.78
C TYR A 285 14.90 23.63 -15.59
N LYS A 286 15.99 23.70 -16.37
CA LYS A 286 16.33 24.87 -17.18
C LYS A 286 15.35 25.17 -18.29
N PHE A 287 14.66 24.16 -18.80
CA PHE A 287 13.72 24.32 -19.92
C PHE A 287 12.26 24.42 -19.47
N ALA A 288 12.01 24.38 -18.15
CA ALA A 288 10.67 24.48 -17.61
C ALA A 288 10.02 25.84 -17.95
N LEU A 289 8.68 25.87 -18.01
CA LEU A 289 7.94 27.10 -18.28
C LEU A 289 8.16 28.11 -17.15
N ILE A 290 8.15 27.62 -15.91
CA ILE A 290 8.59 28.37 -14.74
C ILE A 290 9.78 27.62 -14.17
N SER A 291 10.92 28.29 -14.07
CA SER A 291 12.13 27.73 -13.47
C SER A 291 12.78 28.71 -12.52
N GLY A 292 13.62 28.22 -11.62
CA GLY A 292 14.25 29.09 -10.63
C GLY A 292 15.41 28.44 -9.91
N ASP A 293 16.19 29.28 -9.24
CA ASP A 293 17.22 28.87 -8.30
C ASP A 293 17.03 29.63 -6.99
N PHE A 294 16.69 28.90 -5.92
CA PHE A 294 16.49 29.47 -4.59
C PHE A 294 17.80 29.99 -3.97
N SER A 295 18.93 29.39 -4.31
CA SER A 295 20.25 29.79 -3.80
C SER A 295 20.78 31.06 -4.48
N GLU A 296 20.53 31.19 -5.78
CA GLU A 296 20.92 32.37 -6.56
C GLU A 296 19.83 33.46 -6.58
N ARG A 297 18.65 33.17 -6.01
CA ARG A 297 17.50 34.08 -5.87
C ARG A 297 16.98 34.60 -7.21
N TRP A 298 16.79 33.72 -8.18
CA TRP A 298 16.14 34.08 -9.45
C TRP A 298 14.97 33.16 -9.81
N LEU A 299 14.02 33.74 -10.54
CA LEU A 299 12.87 33.10 -11.16
C LEU A 299 12.88 33.45 -12.65
N ASN A 300 12.68 32.46 -13.50
CA ASN A 300 12.59 32.59 -14.95
C ASN A 300 11.21 32.12 -15.43
N ILE A 301 10.62 32.90 -16.36
CA ILE A 301 9.40 32.54 -17.07
C ILE A 301 9.79 32.32 -18.53
N ASN A 302 9.88 31.06 -18.93
CA ASN A 302 10.25 30.64 -20.29
C ASN A 302 9.04 30.71 -21.23
N GLY A 303 8.36 31.86 -21.25
CA GLY A 303 7.12 32.10 -21.96
C GLY A 303 6.66 33.55 -21.84
N LYS A 304 5.46 33.84 -22.34
CA LYS A 304 4.87 35.18 -22.20
C LYS A 304 4.36 35.38 -20.78
N LEU A 305 4.85 36.42 -20.09
CA LEU A 305 4.27 36.91 -18.84
C LEU A 305 3.28 38.04 -19.16
N SER A 306 2.03 37.87 -18.75
CA SER A 306 1.00 38.90 -18.83
C SER A 306 0.44 39.17 -17.44
N VAL A 307 0.35 40.44 -17.06
CA VAL A 307 -0.31 40.88 -15.83
C VAL A 307 -1.54 41.67 -16.24
N THR A 308 -2.69 41.35 -15.63
CA THR A 308 -3.93 42.09 -15.91
C THR A 308 -3.69 43.58 -15.61
N PRO A 309 -3.98 44.50 -16.55
CA PRO A 309 -3.67 45.92 -16.37
C PRO A 309 -4.24 46.54 -15.09
N SER A 310 -5.42 46.09 -14.63
CA SER A 310 -6.01 46.56 -13.36
C SER A 310 -5.23 46.13 -12.11
N GLN A 311 -4.32 45.17 -12.24
CA GLN A 311 -3.39 44.72 -11.19
C GLN A 311 -2.01 45.38 -11.30
N MET A 312 -1.77 46.17 -12.37
CA MET A 312 -0.64 47.09 -12.48
C MET A 312 -1.18 48.52 -12.23
N PRO A 313 -1.13 49.02 -10.98
CA PRO A 313 -1.59 50.38 -10.71
C PRO A 313 -0.83 51.37 -11.59
N ASN A 314 -1.55 52.37 -12.11
CA ASN A 314 -0.90 53.47 -12.80
C ASN A 314 0.01 54.18 -11.80
N ALA A 315 1.31 54.12 -12.04
CA ALA A 315 2.32 54.76 -11.20
C ALA A 315 2.67 56.18 -11.68
N ASP A 316 2.02 56.68 -12.73
CA ASP A 316 2.27 58.01 -13.27
C ASP A 316 1.90 59.09 -12.24
N GLY A 317 2.91 59.86 -11.81
CA GLY A 317 2.74 60.95 -10.85
C GLY A 317 2.67 60.53 -9.39
N ASP A 318 2.71 59.23 -9.09
CA ASP A 318 2.77 58.71 -7.72
C ASP A 318 4.23 58.59 -7.25
N SER A 319 4.65 59.54 -6.41
CA SER A 319 6.02 59.62 -5.87
C SER A 319 6.42 58.44 -4.96
N SER A 320 5.48 57.58 -4.56
CA SER A 320 5.79 56.36 -3.81
C SER A 320 6.48 55.29 -4.68
N TYR A 321 6.27 55.33 -6.00
CA TYR A 321 6.96 54.48 -6.95
C TYR A 321 8.25 55.17 -7.43
N THR A 322 9.39 54.52 -7.20
CA THR A 322 10.73 55.13 -7.43
C THR A 322 11.45 54.58 -8.66
N LYS A 323 10.87 53.61 -9.39
CA LYS A 323 11.51 52.95 -10.54
C LYS A 323 10.51 52.60 -11.64
N LYS A 324 10.92 52.74 -12.91
CA LYS A 324 10.18 52.21 -14.07
C LYS A 324 10.70 50.81 -14.41
N VAL A 325 9.79 49.85 -14.59
CA VAL A 325 10.13 48.53 -15.14
C VAL A 325 10.24 48.65 -16.64
N VAL A 326 11.41 48.31 -17.19
CA VAL A 326 11.67 48.29 -18.63
C VAL A 326 11.91 46.86 -19.09
N ALA A 327 11.39 46.51 -20.26
CA ALA A 327 11.66 45.24 -20.91
C ALA A 327 12.71 45.41 -22.02
N LYS A 328 13.70 44.53 -22.07
CA LYS A 328 14.62 44.43 -23.20
C LYS A 328 14.01 43.58 -24.31
N ALA A 329 14.56 43.69 -25.51
CA ALA A 329 14.17 42.85 -26.66
C ALA A 329 14.42 41.35 -26.42
N ASP A 330 15.30 41.00 -25.48
CA ASP A 330 15.58 39.62 -25.06
C ASP A 330 14.54 39.05 -24.06
N GLY A 331 13.51 39.84 -23.70
CA GLY A 331 12.46 39.45 -22.76
C GLY A 331 12.83 39.61 -21.28
N SER A 332 14.05 40.07 -20.97
CA SER A 332 14.42 40.39 -19.59
C SER A 332 13.79 41.70 -19.12
N PHE A 333 13.35 41.71 -17.87
CA PHE A 333 12.86 42.92 -17.20
C PHE A 333 13.98 43.50 -16.33
N GLY A 334 14.08 44.83 -16.31
CA GLY A 334 15.01 45.56 -15.46
C GLY A 334 14.37 46.84 -14.94
N PHE A 335 15.11 47.55 -14.10
CA PHE A 335 14.74 48.89 -13.67
C PHE A 335 15.57 49.93 -14.42
N ALA A 336 14.92 50.95 -14.95
CA ALA A 336 15.60 52.12 -15.48
C ALA A 336 15.54 53.26 -14.46
N THR A 337 16.69 53.91 -14.23
CA THR A 337 16.72 55.27 -13.67
C THR A 337 16.58 56.22 -14.86
N GLU A 338 15.52 57.03 -14.89
CA GLU A 338 15.41 58.06 -15.92
C GLU A 338 16.48 59.12 -15.69
N THR A 339 17.50 59.13 -16.55
CA THR A 339 18.45 60.24 -16.63
C THR A 339 17.89 61.27 -17.60
N PHE A 340 17.43 62.40 -17.07
CA PHE A 340 17.01 63.51 -17.90
C PHE A 340 18.27 64.24 -18.42
N PRO A 341 18.42 64.44 -19.74
CA PRO A 341 19.47 65.32 -20.23
C PRO A 341 19.25 66.73 -19.66
N ASN A 342 20.33 67.46 -19.38
CA ASN A 342 20.20 68.85 -18.98
C ASN A 342 19.45 69.63 -20.09
N PRO A 343 18.50 70.52 -19.74
CA PRO A 343 17.82 71.35 -20.74
C PRO A 343 18.83 72.21 -21.52
N PRO A 344 18.58 72.49 -22.81
CA PRO A 344 19.38 73.45 -23.56
C PRO A 344 19.50 74.78 -22.81
N SER A 345 20.70 75.37 -22.84
CA SER A 345 21.02 76.58 -22.04
C SER A 345 20.29 77.85 -22.48
N THR A 346 19.64 77.82 -23.65
CA THR A 346 18.84 78.93 -24.20
C THR A 346 17.66 78.37 -24.98
N GLY A 347 16.53 79.09 -25.01
CA GLY A 347 15.31 78.70 -25.73
C GLY A 347 14.24 78.05 -24.85
N THR A 348 13.04 77.87 -25.40
CA THR A 348 11.94 77.14 -24.75
C THR A 348 11.90 75.74 -25.32
N TYR A 349 11.90 74.73 -24.45
CA TYR A 349 11.83 73.32 -24.84
C TYR A 349 10.84 72.59 -23.94
N ILE A 350 10.19 71.58 -24.49
CA ILE A 350 9.33 70.64 -23.78
C ILE A 350 10.06 69.30 -23.77
N LEU A 351 10.19 68.69 -22.61
CA LEU A 351 10.70 67.33 -22.50
C LEU A 351 9.61 66.36 -22.97
N LYS A 352 9.86 65.63 -24.07
CA LYS A 352 8.93 64.61 -24.60
C LYS A 352 9.64 63.26 -24.69
N SER A 353 8.89 62.18 -24.46
CA SER A 353 9.33 60.82 -24.78
C SER A 353 8.97 60.54 -26.24
N VAL A 354 9.97 60.32 -27.09
CA VAL A 354 9.79 59.96 -28.50
C VAL A 354 10.36 58.56 -28.69
N ASN A 355 9.51 57.59 -29.04
CA ASN A 355 9.90 56.19 -29.21
C ASN A 355 10.62 55.59 -27.98
N GLY A 356 10.23 56.01 -26.77
CA GLY A 356 10.83 55.51 -25.53
C GLY A 356 12.16 56.18 -25.14
N VAL A 357 12.61 57.20 -25.87
CA VAL A 357 13.79 58.00 -25.53
C VAL A 357 13.36 59.43 -25.19
N THR A 358 13.71 59.87 -23.99
CA THR A 358 13.40 61.21 -23.48
C THR A 358 14.33 62.26 -24.11
N SER A 359 13.79 63.25 -24.82
CA SER A 359 14.57 64.32 -25.45
C SER A 359 13.87 65.68 -25.33
N TRP A 360 14.67 66.76 -25.31
CA TRP A 360 14.17 68.12 -25.34
C TRP A 360 13.79 68.51 -26.76
N VAL A 361 12.52 68.86 -26.98
CA VAL A 361 12.02 69.34 -28.28
C VAL A 361 11.51 70.76 -28.15
N THR A 362 11.69 71.58 -29.18
CA THR A 362 11.05 72.91 -29.23
C THR A 362 9.52 72.72 -29.22
N PRO A 363 8.75 73.59 -28.53
CA PRO A 363 7.31 73.48 -28.33
C PRO A 363 6.50 73.03 -29.54
#